data_AF-A0A947K2Z4-F1
#
_entry.id   AF-A0A947K2Z4-F1
#
_cell.length_a   1.000
_cell.length_b   1.000
_cell.length_c   1.000
_cell.angle_alpha   90.00
_cell.angle_beta   90.00
_cell.angle_gamma   90.00
#
_symmetry.space_group_name_H-M   'P 1'
#
loop_
_entity.id
_entity.type
_entity.pdbx_description
1 polymer ?
#
loop_
_entity_poly.entity_id
_entity_poly.type
_entity_poly.pdbx_seq_one_letter_code
_entity_poly.pdbx_strand_id
1 'polypeptide(L)'
;MDDNLAWKIVYIAAIFSLIVMGFAYYFIAPRQSPYFSEKKTEKIAEFKDTRVSGRKEGKKVWEFFAKEGWTTNNQEINYLNNVSKGNMYIDGQLVVADLSAPRAKAFRRSDIVETFGPLTARVDLKKISTRRK
;
A
#
# COMPACT_ATOMS: atom_id res chain seq x y z
N MET A 1 4.58 52.43 41.90
CA MET A 1 3.55 51.37 41.90
C MET A 1 3.56 50.77 40.49
N ASP A 2 4.67 50.16 40.05
CA ASP A 2 4.92 50.02 38.59
C ASP A 2 5.56 48.69 38.17
N ASP A 3 6.26 48.00 39.05
CA ASP A 3 6.85 46.69 38.70
C ASP A 3 5.79 45.64 38.37
N ASN A 4 4.67 45.67 39.09
CA ASN A 4 3.59 44.70 38.91
C ASN A 4 2.81 44.93 37.60
N LEU A 5 2.86 46.15 37.03
CA LEU A 5 2.23 46.46 35.74
C LEU A 5 3.14 46.00 34.58
N ALA A 6 4.45 46.25 34.70
CA ALA A 6 5.44 45.83 33.71
C ALA A 6 5.46 44.30 33.55
N TRP A 7 5.48 43.54 34.65
CA TRP A 7 5.44 42.08 34.59
C TRP A 7 4.14 41.55 33.98
N LYS A 8 2.99 42.16 34.28
CA LYS A 8 1.70 41.79 33.65
C LYS A 8 1.73 41.98 32.13
N ILE A 9 2.32 43.06 31.64
CA ILE A 9 2.46 43.32 30.20
C ILE A 9 3.35 42.27 29.55
N VAL A 10 4.47 41.90 30.19
CA VAL A 10 5.35 40.83 29.69
C VAL A 10 4.63 39.47 29.64
N TYR A 11 3.85 39.12 30.66
CA TYR A 11 3.06 37.90 30.66
C TYR A 11 2.01 37.88 29.56
N ILE A 12 1.29 38.99 29.34
CA ILE A 12 0.30 39.10 28.27
C ILE A 12 0.96 38.96 26.89
N ALA A 13 2.11 39.60 26.68
CA ALA A 13 2.86 39.50 25.43
C ALA A 13 3.37 38.07 25.18
N ALA A 14 3.85 37.39 26.23
CA ALA A 14 4.30 35.99 26.13
C ALA A 14 3.15 35.04 25.80
N ILE A 15 2.00 35.19 26.45
CA ILE A 15 0.79 34.40 26.16
C ILE A 15 0.33 34.65 24.72
N PHE A 16 0.33 35.90 24.28
CA PHE A 16 -0.04 36.24 22.90
C PHE A 16 0.92 35.63 21.88
N SER A 17 2.23 35.68 22.14
CA SER A 17 3.23 35.04 21.29
C SER A 17 3.03 33.53 21.18
N LEU A 18 2.72 32.85 22.28
CA LEU A 18 2.43 31.42 22.29
C LEU A 18 1.14 31.08 21.52
N ILE A 19 0.10 31.91 21.63
CA ILE A 19 -1.14 31.75 20.88
C ILE A 19 -0.88 31.91 19.37
N VAL A 20 -0.17 32.97 18.96
CA VAL A 20 0.20 33.21 17.56
C VAL A 20 1.03 32.05 17.01
N MET A 21 1.99 31.54 17.79
CA MET A 21 2.80 30.39 17.41
C MET A 21 1.96 29.12 17.27
N GLY A 22 1.00 28.89 18.18
CA GLY A 22 0.03 27.79 18.09
C GLY A 22 -0.86 27.87 16.85
N PHE A 23 -1.36 29.06 16.51
CA PHE A 23 -2.11 29.28 15.28
C PHE A 23 -1.25 29.07 14.03
N ALA A 24 -0.05 29.66 13.99
CA ALA A 24 0.88 29.47 12.89
C ALA A 24 1.22 27.99 12.69
N TYR A 25 1.48 27.27 13.78
CA TYR A 25 1.68 25.83 13.73
C TYR A 25 0.44 25.09 13.24
N TYR A 26 -0.77 25.43 13.70
CA TYR A 26 -2.00 24.79 13.22
C TYR A 26 -2.32 25.01 11.72
N PHE A 27 -1.88 26.14 11.16
CA PHE A 27 -2.04 26.47 9.74
C PHE A 27 -0.91 25.96 8.85
N ILE A 28 0.34 26.00 9.34
CA ILE A 28 1.54 25.59 8.58
C ILE A 28 1.82 24.10 8.74
N ALA A 29 1.46 23.50 9.88
CA ALA A 29 1.67 22.08 10.10
C ALA A 29 0.91 21.29 9.02
N PRO A 30 1.62 20.43 8.27
CA PRO A 30 0.98 19.58 7.28
C PRO A 30 -0.03 18.70 8.00
N ARG A 31 -1.33 18.99 7.83
CA ARG A 31 -2.44 18.20 8.39
C ARG A 31 -2.50 16.77 7.84
N GLN A 32 -1.65 16.45 6.87
CA GLN A 32 -1.50 15.13 6.30
C GLN A 32 -0.25 14.48 6.88
N SER A 33 -0.46 13.40 7.65
CA SER A 33 0.59 12.49 8.05
C SER A 33 1.48 12.15 6.85
N PRO A 34 2.81 12.38 6.91
CA PRO A 34 3.70 12.06 5.80
C PRO A 34 3.77 10.54 5.52
N TYR A 35 3.21 9.70 6.40
CA TYR A 35 3.10 8.26 6.16
C TYR A 35 2.05 7.89 5.12
N PHE A 36 1.11 8.80 4.80
CA PHE A 36 0.17 8.67 3.69
C PHE A 36 0.14 9.93 2.83
N SER A 37 1.32 10.54 2.63
CA SER A 37 1.51 11.30 1.40
C SER A 37 1.25 10.32 0.26
N GLU A 38 0.14 10.52 -0.44
CA GLU A 38 0.03 10.16 -1.84
C GLU A 38 1.25 10.80 -2.53
N LYS A 39 2.40 10.11 -2.51
CA LYS A 39 3.22 10.03 -3.72
C LYS A 39 2.20 9.60 -4.74
N LYS A 40 1.67 10.60 -5.45
CA LYS A 40 0.77 10.52 -6.58
C LYS A 40 1.34 9.41 -7.43
N THR A 41 0.88 8.20 -7.16
CA THR A 41 1.50 7.00 -7.71
C THR A 41 0.97 7.07 -9.11
N GLU A 42 1.75 7.63 -10.03
CA GLU A 42 1.31 7.87 -11.39
C GLU A 42 0.81 6.54 -11.95
N LYS A 43 -0.52 6.45 -12.01
CA LYS A 43 -1.23 5.28 -12.48
C LYS A 43 -1.16 5.39 -13.99
N ILE A 44 -0.42 4.50 -14.64
CA ILE A 44 -0.38 4.47 -16.10
C ILE A 44 -1.68 3.87 -16.64
N ALA A 45 -2.13 2.80 -15.98
CA ALA A 45 -3.27 2.02 -16.42
C ALA A 45 -4.10 1.61 -15.22
N GLU A 46 -5.40 1.90 -15.30
CA GLU A 46 -6.41 1.38 -14.39
C GLU A 46 -7.23 0.33 -15.14
N PHE A 47 -7.60 -0.73 -14.44
CA PHE A 47 -8.45 -1.79 -14.98
C PHE A 47 -9.47 -2.20 -13.94
N LYS A 48 -10.64 -2.64 -14.44
CA LYS A 48 -11.76 -3.10 -13.62
C LYS A 48 -12.25 -4.45 -14.11
N ASP A 49 -12.76 -5.25 -13.17
CA ASP A 49 -13.33 -6.58 -13.38
C ASP A 49 -12.52 -7.45 -14.36
N THR A 50 -11.21 -7.48 -14.13
CA THR A 50 -10.24 -8.01 -15.09
C THR A 50 -9.42 -9.13 -14.49
N ARG A 51 -9.11 -10.12 -15.33
CA ARG A 51 -8.13 -11.15 -15.02
C ARG A 51 -6.73 -10.67 -15.40
N VAL A 52 -5.83 -10.64 -14.42
CA VAL A 52 -4.44 -10.24 -14.57
C VAL A 52 -3.56 -11.47 -14.36
N SER A 53 -2.49 -11.58 -15.15
CA SER A 53 -1.51 -12.66 -14.96
C SER A 53 -0.08 -12.16 -15.07
N GLY A 54 0.81 -12.78 -14.30
CA GLY A 54 2.24 -12.56 -14.32
C GLY A 54 2.95 -13.72 -15.00
N ARG A 55 4.03 -13.41 -15.72
CA ARG A 55 4.87 -14.40 -16.38
C ARG A 55 6.35 -14.14 -16.06
N LYS A 56 7.08 -15.19 -15.75
CA LYS A 56 8.53 -15.21 -15.58
C LYS A 56 9.10 -16.19 -16.60
N GLU A 57 10.05 -15.74 -17.42
CA GLU A 57 10.67 -16.56 -18.48
C GLU A 57 9.63 -17.21 -19.42
N GLY A 58 8.56 -16.47 -19.75
CA GLY A 58 7.47 -16.96 -20.62
C GLY A 58 6.46 -17.89 -19.93
N LYS A 59 6.75 -18.42 -18.74
CA LYS A 59 5.84 -19.28 -17.97
C LYS A 59 4.94 -18.45 -17.05
N LYS A 60 3.67 -18.83 -16.95
CA LYS A 60 2.72 -18.21 -16.01
C LYS A 60 3.11 -18.57 -14.58
N VAL A 61 3.27 -17.56 -13.73
CA VAL A 61 3.63 -17.72 -12.31
C VAL A 61 2.48 -17.40 -11.37
N TRP A 62 1.57 -16.51 -11.78
CA TRP A 62 0.36 -16.22 -11.04
C TRP A 62 -0.73 -15.70 -11.97
N GLU A 63 -1.97 -15.85 -11.53
CA GLU A 63 -3.16 -15.33 -12.19
C GLU A 63 -4.20 -14.97 -11.14
N PHE A 64 -4.80 -13.79 -11.28
CA PHE A 64 -5.78 -13.25 -10.34
C PHE A 64 -6.94 -12.65 -11.10
N PHE A 65 -8.15 -12.76 -10.55
CA PHE A 65 -9.24 -11.86 -10.92
C PHE A 65 -9.27 -10.72 -9.91
N ALA A 66 -9.24 -9.47 -10.38
CA ALA A 66 -9.33 -8.29 -9.53
C ALA A 66 -10.53 -7.45 -9.96
N LYS A 67 -11.33 -6.98 -9.00
CA LYS A 67 -12.41 -6.02 -9.31
C LYS A 67 -11.86 -4.69 -9.76
N GLU A 68 -10.76 -4.25 -9.15
CA GLU A 68 -10.08 -3.02 -9.53
C GLU A 68 -8.58 -3.22 -9.41
N GLY A 69 -7.81 -2.55 -10.23
CA GLY A 69 -6.37 -2.50 -10.05
C GLY A 69 -5.73 -1.44 -10.93
N TRP A 70 -4.47 -1.17 -10.64
CA TRP A 70 -3.67 -0.24 -11.41
C TRP A 70 -2.21 -0.66 -11.47
N THR A 71 -1.54 -0.17 -12.50
CA THR A 71 -0.13 -0.36 -12.75
C THR A 71 0.61 0.98 -12.60
N THR A 72 1.77 0.95 -11.97
CA THR A 72 2.63 2.13 -11.77
C THR A 72 3.59 2.39 -12.94
N ASN A 73 4.21 3.57 -13.02
CA ASN A 73 5.21 3.95 -14.04
C ASN A 73 6.26 2.90 -14.41
N ASN A 74 6.77 2.15 -13.44
CA ASN A 74 7.77 1.11 -13.73
C ASN A 74 7.17 -0.17 -14.35
N GLN A 75 5.85 -0.24 -14.56
CA GLN A 75 5.09 -1.37 -15.12
C GLN A 75 5.32 -2.76 -14.49
N GLU A 76 6.09 -2.79 -13.40
CA GLU A 76 6.51 -4.00 -12.72
C GLU A 76 5.57 -4.39 -11.60
N ILE A 77 4.83 -3.43 -11.05
CA ILE A 77 3.98 -3.62 -9.88
C ILE A 77 2.53 -3.34 -10.24
N ASN A 78 1.69 -4.35 -10.00
CA ASN A 78 0.24 -4.23 -10.08
C ASN A 78 -0.34 -4.21 -8.68
N TYR A 79 -1.08 -3.15 -8.38
CA TYR A 79 -1.89 -3.07 -7.18
C TYR A 79 -3.30 -3.54 -7.55
N LEU A 80 -3.80 -4.51 -6.80
CA LEU A 80 -5.05 -5.22 -7.06
C LEU A 80 -5.94 -5.10 -5.82
N ASN A 81 -7.18 -4.70 -6.04
CA ASN A 81 -8.22 -4.62 -5.02
C ASN A 81 -9.27 -5.70 -5.25
N ASN A 82 -9.75 -6.29 -4.16
CA ASN A 82 -10.72 -7.38 -4.12
C ASN A 82 -10.34 -8.52 -5.07
N VAL A 83 -9.20 -9.14 -4.78
CA VAL A 83 -8.67 -10.27 -5.53
C VAL A 83 -9.46 -11.52 -5.19
N SER A 84 -9.82 -12.28 -6.22
CA SER A 84 -10.47 -13.58 -6.10
C SER A 84 -9.98 -14.55 -7.18
N LYS A 85 -10.28 -15.84 -6.99
CA LYS A 85 -9.91 -16.93 -7.93
C LYS A 85 -8.42 -16.90 -8.28
N GLY A 86 -7.60 -16.59 -7.29
CA GLY A 86 -6.16 -16.45 -7.46
C GLY A 86 -5.45 -17.80 -7.51
N ASN A 87 -4.64 -17.98 -8.53
CA ASN A 87 -3.85 -19.19 -8.76
C ASN A 87 -2.37 -18.83 -8.83
N MET A 88 -1.53 -19.58 -8.12
CA MET A 88 -0.07 -19.44 -8.21
C MET A 88 0.56 -20.75 -8.67
N TYR A 89 1.57 -20.60 -9.51
CA TYR A 89 2.26 -21.67 -10.19
C TYR A 89 3.75 -21.59 -9.92
N ILE A 90 4.37 -22.74 -9.64
CA ILE A 90 5.82 -22.88 -9.52
C ILE A 90 6.23 -23.95 -10.52
N ASP A 91 7.17 -23.61 -11.42
CA ASP A 91 7.64 -24.51 -12.48
C ASP A 91 6.51 -25.10 -13.35
N GLY A 92 5.41 -24.34 -13.51
CA GLY A 92 4.22 -24.75 -14.27
C GLY A 92 3.21 -25.60 -13.49
N GLN A 93 3.51 -25.98 -12.25
CA GLN A 93 2.60 -26.72 -11.38
C GLN A 93 1.78 -25.76 -10.52
N LEU A 94 0.47 -26.01 -10.40
CA LEU A 94 -0.40 -25.26 -9.49
C LEU A 94 -0.07 -25.62 -8.04
N VAL A 95 0.24 -24.60 -7.24
CA VAL A 95 0.69 -24.73 -5.85
C VAL A 95 -0.25 -24.05 -4.87
N VAL A 96 -0.85 -22.93 -5.30
CA VAL A 96 -1.88 -22.22 -4.55
C VAL A 96 -3.09 -22.04 -5.47
N ALA A 97 -4.27 -22.40 -4.98
CA ALA A 97 -5.53 -22.28 -5.67
C ALA A 97 -6.52 -21.44 -4.85
N ASP A 98 -7.49 -20.83 -5.54
CA ASP A 98 -8.62 -20.09 -4.95
C ASP A 98 -8.21 -18.98 -3.97
N LEU A 99 -7.04 -18.37 -4.20
CA LEU A 99 -6.55 -17.26 -3.40
C LEU A 99 -7.50 -16.06 -3.53
N SER A 100 -7.96 -15.57 -2.39
CA SER A 100 -8.81 -14.39 -2.28
C SER A 100 -8.27 -13.46 -1.20
N ALA A 101 -8.18 -12.18 -1.50
CA ALA A 101 -7.67 -11.15 -0.60
C ALA A 101 -8.27 -9.77 -0.91
N PRO A 102 -8.54 -8.92 0.09
CA PRO A 102 -9.02 -7.55 -0.14
C PRO A 102 -8.04 -6.70 -0.95
N ARG A 103 -6.74 -6.89 -0.74
CA ARG A 103 -5.69 -6.21 -1.49
C ARG A 103 -4.54 -7.16 -1.80
N ALA A 104 -3.97 -7.04 -2.98
CA ALA A 104 -2.74 -7.70 -3.34
C ALA A 104 -1.83 -6.77 -4.16
N LYS A 105 -0.54 -6.96 -4.00
CA LYS A 105 0.51 -6.33 -4.80
C LYS A 105 1.27 -7.46 -5.50
N ALA A 106 1.16 -7.49 -6.81
CA ALA A 106 1.74 -8.54 -7.64
C ALA A 106 2.83 -7.97 -8.54
N PHE A 107 3.99 -8.62 -8.54
CA PHE A 107 5.12 -8.23 -9.37
C PHE A 107 5.07 -8.99 -10.69
N ARG A 108 5.05 -8.28 -11.82
CA ARG A 108 4.77 -8.85 -13.17
C ARG A 108 5.75 -9.95 -13.59
N ARG A 109 7.03 -9.81 -13.21
CA ARG A 109 8.14 -10.71 -13.58
C ARG A 109 8.62 -11.58 -12.41
N SER A 110 7.88 -11.61 -11.31
CA SER A 110 8.26 -12.34 -10.12
C SER A 110 7.15 -13.29 -9.69
N ASP A 111 7.59 -14.35 -9.02
CA ASP A 111 6.78 -15.34 -8.31
C ASP A 111 6.28 -14.81 -6.94
N ILE A 112 6.62 -13.57 -6.60
CA ILE A 112 6.22 -12.92 -5.35
C ILE A 112 4.91 -12.15 -5.53
N VAL A 113 3.95 -12.45 -4.66
CA VAL A 113 2.68 -11.73 -4.51
C VAL A 113 2.50 -11.42 -3.04
N GLU A 114 2.35 -10.15 -2.71
CA GLU A 114 2.10 -9.67 -1.36
C GLU A 114 0.60 -9.44 -1.20
N THR A 115 -0.03 -10.04 -0.18
CA THR A 115 -1.45 -9.84 0.10
C THR A 115 -1.61 -9.09 1.42
N PHE A 116 -2.65 -8.25 1.50
CA PHE A 116 -2.93 -7.43 2.68
C PHE A 116 -4.37 -7.62 3.12
N GLY A 117 -4.55 -7.90 4.40
CA GLY A 117 -5.85 -8.20 5.02
C GLY A 117 -6.13 -9.70 5.13
N PRO A 118 -7.37 -10.09 5.49
CA PRO A 118 -7.77 -11.49 5.60
C PRO A 118 -7.57 -12.23 4.28
N LEU A 119 -6.72 -13.25 4.33
CA LEU A 119 -6.34 -14.08 3.19
C LEU A 119 -7.03 -15.45 3.31
N THR A 120 -7.67 -15.88 2.23
CA THR A 120 -8.14 -17.26 2.08
C THR A 120 -7.45 -17.86 0.88
N ALA A 121 -6.83 -19.04 1.04
CA ALA A 121 -6.18 -19.75 -0.06
C ALA A 121 -6.14 -21.25 0.22
N ARG A 122 -6.18 -22.06 -0.84
CA ARG A 122 -5.95 -23.50 -0.77
C ARG A 122 -4.53 -23.80 -1.23
N VAL A 123 -3.70 -24.30 -0.32
CA VAL A 123 -2.26 -24.56 -0.59
C VAL A 123 -2.00 -26.05 -0.69
N ASP A 124 -1.30 -26.48 -1.74
CA ASP A 124 -0.82 -27.86 -1.90
C ASP A 124 0.64 -27.98 -1.43
N LEU A 125 0.80 -28.30 -0.14
CA LEU A 125 2.11 -28.34 0.54
C LEU A 125 3.08 -29.39 -0.02
N LYS A 126 2.57 -30.47 -0.63
CA LYS A 126 3.44 -31.55 -1.16
C LYS A 126 4.34 -31.04 -2.27
N LYS A 127 3.82 -30.15 -3.13
CA LYS A 127 4.56 -29.58 -4.28
C LYS A 127 5.56 -28.50 -3.89
N ILE A 128 5.40 -27.88 -2.72
CA ILE A 128 6.32 -26.86 -2.19
C ILE A 128 7.58 -27.51 -1.61
N SER A 129 7.43 -28.67 -0.98
CA SER A 129 8.51 -29.34 -0.22
C SER A 129 9.65 -29.92 -1.07
N THR A 130 9.38 -30.22 -2.36
CA THR A 130 10.34 -30.85 -3.27
C THR A 130 11.55 -29.96 -3.61
N ARG A 131 11.50 -28.67 -3.28
CA ARG A 131 12.57 -27.68 -3.58
C ARG A 131 13.48 -27.32 -2.40
N ARG A 132 13.25 -27.84 -1.18
CA ARG A 132 14.13 -27.60 -0.02
C ARG A 132 15.30 -28.61 0.10
N LYS A 133 15.58 -29.39 -0.94
CA LYS A 133 16.73 -30.30 -1.01
C LYS A 133 17.66 -29.88 -2.14
#